data_AF-A0A919L8H3-F1
#
_entry.id   AF-A0A919L8H3-F1
#
_cell.length_a   1.000
_cell.length_b   1.000
_cell.length_c   1.000
_cell.angle_alpha   90.00
_cell.angle_beta   90.00
_cell.angle_gamma   90.00
#
_symmetry.space_group_name_H-M   'P 1'
#
loop_
_entity.id
_entity.type
_entity.pdbx_description
1 polymer ?
#
loop_
_entity_poly.entity_id
_entity_poly.type
_entity_poly.pdbx_seq_one_letter_code
_entity_poly.pdbx_strand_id
1 'polypeptide(L)'
;MSYSIENADRLRWQMRAHIILAQFLDAATQQGLPAIAWTIATTGAITGTVNGLGVTADEQRQHFNAWVAYLQAEPTGRIRRDGSATLYAKFEWGDEPAGAIRAEVVPPMDAEGGGL
;
A
#
# COMPACT_ATOMS: atom_id res chain seq x y z
N MET A 1 -31.63 14.75 11.02
CA MET A 1 -30.59 15.03 12.05
C MET A 1 -29.65 13.83 12.21
N SER A 2 -29.15 13.23 11.11
CA SER A 2 -28.25 12.04 11.14
C SER A 2 -26.80 12.34 10.70
N TYR A 3 -26.58 13.52 10.08
CA TYR A 3 -25.30 13.87 9.47
C TYR A 3 -24.17 14.11 10.47
N SER A 4 -24.46 14.60 11.69
CA SER A 4 -23.40 14.87 12.69
C SER A 4 -22.89 13.60 13.39
N ILE A 5 -23.75 12.59 13.58
CA ILE A 5 -23.35 11.30 14.16
C ILE A 5 -22.44 10.55 13.16
N GLU A 6 -22.85 10.50 11.89
CA GLU A 6 -22.05 9.83 10.84
C GLU A 6 -20.69 10.52 10.62
N ASN A 7 -20.64 11.86 10.65
CA ASN A 7 -19.37 12.58 10.52
C ASN A 7 -18.46 12.38 11.75
N ALA A 8 -19.03 12.37 12.96
CA ALA A 8 -18.26 12.10 14.18
C ALA A 8 -17.64 10.71 14.15
N ASP A 9 -18.35 9.71 13.62
CA ASP A 9 -17.82 8.35 13.49
C ASP A 9 -16.73 8.25 12.41
N ARG A 10 -16.88 8.90 11.26
CA ARG A 10 -15.81 9.00 10.25
C ARG A 10 -14.54 9.63 10.81
N LEU A 11 -14.66 10.73 11.57
CA LEU A 11 -13.52 11.37 12.23
C LEU A 11 -12.85 10.43 13.25
N ARG A 12 -13.64 9.67 14.03
CA ARG A 12 -13.11 8.67 14.96
C ARG A 12 -12.37 7.55 14.25
N TRP A 13 -12.92 7.04 13.14
CA TRP A 13 -12.25 6.00 12.33
C TRP A 13 -10.95 6.50 11.72
N GLN A 14 -10.94 7.72 11.17
CA GLN A 14 -9.72 8.34 10.66
C GLN A 14 -8.67 8.53 11.76
N MET A 15 -9.07 9.00 12.94
CA MET A 15 -8.15 9.14 14.08
C MET A 15 -7.54 7.79 14.47
N ARG A 16 -8.34 6.72 14.57
CA ARG A 16 -7.85 5.36 14.83
C ARG A 16 -6.88 4.89 13.76
N ALA A 17 -7.18 5.13 12.49
CA ALA A 17 -6.31 4.77 11.38
C ALA A 17 -4.94 5.45 11.44
N HIS A 18 -4.87 6.71 11.87
CA HIS A 18 -3.59 7.41 12.08
C HIS A 18 -2.77 6.78 13.21
N ILE A 19 -3.43 6.36 14.30
CA ILE A 19 -2.76 5.67 15.42
C ILE A 19 -2.19 4.33 14.95
N ILE A 20 -2.97 3.55 14.19
CA ILE A 20 -2.52 2.27 13.62
C ILE A 20 -1.35 2.49 12.65
N LEU A 21 -1.45 3.48 11.77
CA LEU A 21 -0.36 3.81 10.84
C LEU A 21 0.92 4.20 11.59
N ALA A 22 0.83 4.96 12.68
CA ALA A 22 2.00 5.29 13.50
C ALA A 22 2.66 4.03 14.08
N GLN A 23 1.86 3.04 14.51
CA GLN A 23 2.37 1.75 15.00
C GLN A 23 3.05 0.94 13.89
N PHE A 24 2.50 0.93 12.67
CA PHE A 24 3.15 0.30 11.52
C PHE A 24 4.50 0.93 11.20
N LEU A 25 4.58 2.27 11.20
CA LEU A 25 5.80 2.99 10.87
C LEU A 25 6.89 2.81 11.93
N ASP A 26 6.52 2.76 13.21
CA ASP A 26 7.47 2.48 14.30
C ASP A 26 8.05 1.05 14.17
N ALA A 27 7.19 0.05 14.04
CA ALA A 27 7.62 -1.33 13.85
C ALA A 27 8.41 -1.52 12.53
N ALA A 28 8.01 -0.84 11.47
CA ALA A 28 8.72 -0.83 10.19
C ALA A 28 10.14 -0.27 10.31
N THR A 29 10.31 0.78 11.11
CA THR A 29 11.63 1.36 11.38
C THR A 29 12.52 0.36 12.12
N GLN A 30 11.97 -0.34 13.11
CA GLN A 30 12.71 -1.35 13.89
C GLN A 30 13.11 -2.58 13.05
N GLN A 31 12.31 -2.92 12.05
CA GLN A 31 12.52 -4.06 11.16
C GLN A 31 13.20 -3.71 9.83
N GLY A 32 13.49 -2.43 9.59
CA GLY A 32 14.13 -1.96 8.36
C GLY A 32 13.26 -2.11 7.11
N LEU A 33 11.93 -2.00 7.24
CA LEU A 33 11.04 -2.04 6.08
C LEU A 33 11.22 -0.79 5.19
N PRO A 34 11.05 -0.95 3.86
CA PRO A 34 11.20 0.16 2.93
C PRO A 34 10.08 1.18 3.10
N ALA A 35 10.44 2.47 2.99
CA ALA A 35 9.46 3.54 3.02
C ALA A 35 8.52 3.46 1.80
N ILE A 36 7.22 3.59 2.04
CA ILE A 36 6.18 3.62 1.00
C ILE A 36 5.20 4.77 1.27
N ALA A 37 4.40 5.14 0.27
CA ALA A 37 3.38 6.17 0.44
C ALA A 37 2.16 5.59 1.15
N TRP A 38 1.60 6.33 2.11
CA TRP A 38 0.40 5.93 2.85
C TRP A 38 -0.74 6.91 2.63
N THR A 39 -1.98 6.41 2.61
CA THR A 39 -3.19 7.22 2.51
C THR A 39 -4.26 6.64 3.42
N ILE A 40 -5.06 7.51 4.06
CA ILE A 40 -6.17 7.13 4.94
C ILE A 40 -7.48 7.66 4.34
N ALA A 41 -8.42 6.76 4.05
CA ALA A 41 -9.75 7.11 3.55
C ALA A 41 -10.65 7.68 4.67
N THR A 42 -11.76 8.32 4.31
CA THR A 42 -12.76 8.82 5.27
C THR A 42 -13.47 7.72 6.05
N THR A 43 -13.40 6.48 5.55
CA THR A 43 -13.85 5.27 6.24
C THR A 43 -12.85 4.75 7.26
N GLY A 44 -11.64 5.33 7.35
CA GLY A 44 -10.53 4.81 8.16
C GLY A 44 -9.67 3.75 7.46
N ALA A 45 -10.00 3.34 6.23
CA ALA A 45 -9.20 2.37 5.50
C ALA A 45 -7.80 2.91 5.18
N ILE A 46 -6.76 2.14 5.47
CA ILE A 46 -5.36 2.48 5.24
C ILE A 46 -4.90 1.89 3.90
N THR A 47 -4.23 2.66 3.06
CA THR A 47 -3.67 2.17 1.79
C THR A 47 -2.19 2.51 1.70
N GLY A 48 -1.35 1.47 1.59
CA GLY A 48 0.07 1.58 1.27
C GLY A 48 0.31 1.48 -0.23
N THR A 49 1.12 2.36 -0.79
CA THR A 49 1.49 2.36 -2.21
C THR A 49 3.00 2.32 -2.33
N VAL A 50 3.51 1.21 -2.86
CA VAL A 50 4.90 1.11 -3.29
C VAL A 50 5.05 1.97 -4.55
N ASN A 51 5.77 3.09 -4.44
CA ASN A 51 6.05 3.94 -5.60
C ASN A 51 7.18 3.31 -6.43
N GLY A 52 7.19 3.64 -7.72
CA GLY A 52 8.26 3.25 -8.63
C GLY A 52 9.27 4.34 -8.95
N LEU A 53 9.14 5.53 -8.37
CA LEU A 53 10.04 6.64 -8.65
C LEU A 53 11.34 6.44 -7.90
N GLY A 54 12.42 6.21 -8.65
CA GLY A 54 13.77 6.03 -8.09
C GLY A 54 14.10 4.58 -7.68
N VAL A 55 13.26 3.61 -8.06
CA VAL A 55 13.49 2.18 -7.81
C VAL A 55 13.13 1.34 -9.03
N THR A 56 13.86 0.25 -9.24
CA THR A 56 13.64 -0.74 -10.30
C THR A 56 12.35 -1.55 -10.07
N ALA A 57 11.89 -2.23 -11.11
CA ALA A 57 10.73 -3.14 -11.03
C ALA A 57 10.93 -4.25 -9.97
N ASP A 58 12.16 -4.77 -9.86
CA ASP A 58 12.49 -5.81 -8.89
C ASP A 58 12.50 -5.27 -7.46
N GLU A 59 13.05 -4.08 -7.24
CA GLU A 59 13.00 -3.40 -5.94
C GLU A 59 11.55 -3.09 -5.52
N GLN A 60 10.67 -2.68 -6.45
CA GLN A 60 9.25 -2.50 -6.14
C GLN A 60 8.58 -3.80 -5.69
N ARG A 61 8.89 -4.92 -6.35
CA ARG A 61 8.38 -6.25 -5.93
C ARG A 61 8.92 -6.65 -4.56
N GLN A 62 10.20 -6.40 -4.30
CA GLN A 62 10.80 -6.65 -3.00
C GLN A 62 10.16 -5.80 -1.91
N HIS A 63 9.93 -4.51 -2.16
CA HIS A 63 9.27 -3.61 -1.22
C HIS A 63 7.84 -4.06 -0.93
N PHE A 64 7.08 -4.42 -1.98
CA PHE A 64 5.74 -4.96 -1.83
C PHE A 64 5.75 -6.24 -0.97
N ASN A 65 6.63 -7.19 -1.29
CA ASN A 65 6.72 -8.47 -0.57
C ASN A 65 7.13 -8.29 0.89
N ALA A 66 8.05 -7.36 1.20
CA ALA A 66 8.46 -7.07 2.57
C ALA A 66 7.26 -6.61 3.43
N TRP A 67 6.45 -5.71 2.88
CA TRP A 67 5.25 -5.23 3.55
C TRP A 67 4.14 -6.28 3.65
N VAL A 68 3.95 -7.10 2.61
CA VAL A 68 3.00 -8.24 2.64
C VAL A 68 3.37 -9.21 3.76
N ALA A 69 4.66 -9.55 3.89
CA ALA A 69 5.15 -10.43 4.94
C ALA A 69 4.93 -9.83 6.34
N TYR A 70 5.27 -8.55 6.53
CA TYR A 70 5.09 -7.87 7.82
C TYR A 70 3.61 -7.80 8.24
N LEU A 71 2.71 -7.48 7.31
CA LEU A 71 1.27 -7.38 7.58
C LEU A 71 0.53 -8.71 7.53
N GLN A 72 1.23 -9.82 7.28
CA GLN A 72 0.64 -11.15 7.08
C GLN A 72 -0.51 -11.11 6.04
N ALA A 73 -0.36 -10.27 5.03
CA ALA A 73 -1.38 -9.99 4.04
C ALA A 73 -1.43 -11.11 2.99
N GLU A 74 -2.60 -11.31 2.38
CA GLU A 74 -2.74 -12.25 1.26
C GLU A 74 -2.53 -11.51 -0.07
N PRO A 75 -1.43 -11.78 -0.82
CA PRO A 75 -1.16 -11.10 -2.07
C PRO A 75 -2.01 -11.67 -3.21
N THR A 76 -2.51 -10.77 -4.04
CA THR A 76 -3.11 -11.04 -5.34
C THR A 76 -2.50 -10.11 -6.37
N GLY A 77 -2.62 -10.46 -7.65
CA GLY A 77 -2.08 -9.62 -8.70
C GLY A 77 -2.43 -10.07 -10.09
N ARG A 78 -2.16 -9.19 -11.05
CA ARG A 78 -2.34 -9.45 -12.47
C ARG A 78 -1.15 -8.90 -13.24
N ILE A 79 -0.59 -9.75 -14.10
CA ILE A 79 0.38 -9.35 -15.12
C ILE A 79 -0.40 -9.00 -16.39
N ARG A 80 -0.10 -7.85 -16.97
CA ARG A 80 -0.66 -7.37 -18.25
C ARG A 80 0.23 -7.80 -19.41
N ARG A 81 -0.31 -7.71 -20.64
CA ARG A 81 0.40 -8.14 -21.86
C ARG A 81 1.64 -7.30 -22.16
N ASP A 82 1.68 -6.07 -21.68
CA ASP A 82 2.82 -5.15 -21.80
C ASP A 82 3.93 -5.41 -20.76
N GLY A 83 3.82 -6.51 -20.01
CA GLY A 83 4.76 -6.86 -18.94
C GLY A 83 4.52 -6.13 -17.61
N SER A 84 3.66 -5.11 -17.57
CA SER A 84 3.32 -4.43 -16.32
C SER A 84 2.54 -5.35 -15.38
N ALA A 85 2.73 -5.18 -14.08
CA ALA A 85 2.01 -5.92 -13.06
C ALA A 85 1.31 -4.98 -12.08
N THR A 86 0.07 -5.30 -11.75
CA THR A 86 -0.61 -4.72 -10.59
C THR A 86 -0.58 -5.75 -9.47
N LEU A 87 0.03 -5.38 -8.35
CA LEU A 87 0.08 -6.18 -7.13
C LEU A 87 -0.82 -5.52 -6.09
N TYR A 88 -1.53 -6.35 -5.32
CA TYR A 88 -2.44 -5.89 -4.29
C TYR A 88 -2.48 -6.91 -3.15
N ALA A 89 -2.51 -6.48 -1.90
CA ALA A 89 -2.68 -7.38 -0.77
C ALA A 89 -3.56 -6.70 0.28
N LYS A 90 -4.57 -7.42 0.79
CA LYS A 90 -5.43 -6.93 1.87
C LYS A 90 -4.86 -7.39 3.20
N PHE A 91 -4.97 -6.53 4.21
CA PHE A 91 -4.59 -6.87 5.57
C PHE A 91 -5.69 -6.48 6.55
N GLU A 92 -5.73 -7.21 7.65
CA GLU A 92 -6.65 -7.00 8.76
C GLU A 92 -5.89 -6.40 9.95
N TRP A 93 -6.62 -5.76 10.86
CA TRP A 93 -6.06 -5.27 12.12
C TRP A 93 -7.06 -5.50 13.23
N GLY A 94 -6.78 -6.50 14.08
CA GLY A 94 -7.81 -7.06 14.95
C GLY A 94 -8.85 -7.82 14.13
N ASP A 95 -10.13 -7.61 14.42
CA ASP A 95 -11.25 -8.31 13.75
C ASP A 95 -11.85 -7.53 12.55
N GLU A 96 -11.23 -6.43 12.13
CA GLU A 96 -11.74 -5.57 11.06
C GLU A 96 -10.77 -5.49 9.85
N PRO A 97 -11.30 -5.44 8.61
CA PRO A 97 -10.50 -5.13 7.43
C PRO A 97 -9.88 -3.73 7.58
N ALA A 98 -8.56 -3.67 7.71
CA ALA A 98 -7.86 -2.44 8.04
C ALA A 98 -7.39 -1.68 6.79
N GLY A 99 -7.07 -2.40 5.72
CA GLY A 99 -6.51 -1.75 4.56
C GLY A 99 -5.97 -2.67 3.47
N ALA A 100 -5.16 -2.07 2.62
CA ALA A 100 -4.45 -2.80 1.58
C ALA A 100 -3.12 -2.17 1.22
N ILE A 101 -2.23 -2.96 0.62
CA ILE A 101 -1.02 -2.49 -0.03
C ILE A 101 -1.11 -2.76 -1.52
N ARG A 102 -0.63 -1.83 -2.32
CA ARG A 102 -0.58 -1.94 -3.78
C ARG A 102 0.78 -1.57 -4.34
N ALA A 103 1.09 -2.13 -5.50
CA ALA A 103 2.20 -1.71 -6.35
C ALA A 103 1.77 -1.76 -7.82
N GLU A 104 2.23 -0.79 -8.61
CA GLU A 104 2.16 -0.83 -10.06
C GLU A 104 3.57 -0.95 -10.61
N VAL A 105 3.94 -2.18 -10.95
CA VAL A 105 5.29 -2.52 -11.41
C VAL A 105 5.30 -2.41 -12.92
N VAL A 106 5.99 -1.41 -13.45
CA VAL A 106 6.20 -1.24 -14.89
C VAL A 106 7.56 -1.86 -15.24
N PRO A 107 7.67 -2.64 -16.33
CA PRO A 107 8.95 -3.11 -16.80
C PRO A 107 9.87 -1.93 -17.11
N PRO A 108 11.20 -2.13 -17.14
CA PRO A 108 12.07 -1.16 -17.79
C PRO A 108 11.52 -0.90 -19.19
N MET A 109 11.37 0.36 -19.60
CA MET A 109 11.18 0.62 -21.02
C MET A 109 12.43 0.09 -21.71
N ASP A 110 12.28 -0.93 -22.56
CA ASP A 110 13.35 -1.35 -23.44
C ASP A 110 13.84 -0.09 -24.16
N ALA A 111 15.12 0.23 -24.00
CA ALA A 111 15.74 1.38 -24.62
C ALA A 111 15.92 1.13 -26.13
N GLU A 112 14.86 0.82 -26.86
CA GLU A 112 14.86 0.65 -28.31
C GLU A 112 13.66 1.34 -28.94
N GLY A 113 13.88 2.62 -29.23
CA GLY A 113 13.01 3.44 -30.08
C GLY A 113 13.71 4.69 -30.60
N GLY A 114 15.05 4.76 -30.51
CA GLY A 114 15.87 5.85 -31.03
C GLY A 114 16.42 5.51 -32.42
N GLY A 115 15.52 5.21 -33.35
CA GLY A 115 15.85 5.03 -34.75
C GLY A 115 14.97 5.92 -35.59
N LEU A 116 15.40 7.15 -35.82
CA LEU A 116 15.27 7.95 -37.04
C LEU A 116 16.28 9.11 -36.98
#